data_AF-A0A6N8HDR4-F1
#
_entry.id   AF-A0A6N8HDR4-F1
#
_cell.length_a   1.000
_cell.length_b   1.000
_cell.length_c   1.000
_cell.angle_alpha   90.00
_cell.angle_beta   90.00
_cell.angle_gamma   90.00
#
_symmetry.space_group_name_H-M   'P 1'
#
loop_
_entity.id
_entity.type
_entity.pdbx_description
1 polymer ?
#
loop_
_entity_poly.entity_id
_entity_poly.type
_entity_poly.pdbx_seq_one_letter_code
_entity_poly.pdbx_strand_id
1 'polypeptide(L)'
;MNNRINIVLFGIGNVGSALINKVLKERKGLALDNKIDLRFPVITNSSVAFFEKEGVNFSWEANFIQFGIPFKMEDVVQYLHANNISNLIAVDASGDDSLPLDYTKLLKSGFNVVSVNKNATGLPASFKDEVKLAASVHGLEALFLGAPKDSRGEIVQKLFEALVEIAEKQKKIAA
;
A
#
# COMPACT_ATOMS: atom_id res chain seq x y z
N MET A 1 -7.09 -21.07 -5.69
CA MET A 1 -6.77 -19.72 -6.19
C MET A 1 -5.91 -19.02 -5.16
N ASN A 2 -4.99 -18.15 -5.58
CA ASN A 2 -4.18 -17.35 -4.65
C ASN A 2 -5.02 -16.16 -4.15
N ASN A 3 -4.86 -15.80 -2.88
CA ASN A 3 -5.40 -14.56 -2.34
C ASN A 3 -4.58 -13.39 -2.88
N ARG A 4 -5.17 -12.62 -3.79
CA ARG A 4 -4.50 -11.48 -4.43
C ARG A 4 -4.73 -10.21 -3.63
N ILE A 5 -3.64 -9.50 -3.37
CA ILE A 5 -3.63 -8.23 -2.62
C ILE A 5 -3.12 -7.13 -3.53
N ASN A 6 -3.83 -6.02 -3.52
CA ASN A 6 -3.64 -4.90 -4.42
C ASN A 6 -3.10 -3.70 -3.64
N ILE A 7 -1.82 -3.40 -3.85
CA ILE A 7 -1.10 -2.36 -3.12
C ILE A 7 -1.12 -1.07 -3.93
N VAL A 8 -1.76 -0.04 -3.38
CA VAL A 8 -1.63 1.34 -3.87
C VAL A 8 -0.50 1.99 -3.10
N LEU A 9 0.64 2.19 -3.76
CA LEU A 9 1.84 2.74 -3.13
C LEU A 9 1.95 4.24 -3.37
N PHE A 10 1.88 5.00 -2.29
CA PHE A 10 2.16 6.43 -2.29
C PHE A 10 3.62 6.67 -1.90
N GLY A 11 4.38 7.24 -2.83
CA GLY A 11 5.80 7.57 -2.62
C GLY A 11 6.76 6.45 -3.03
N ILE A 12 7.25 6.53 -4.27
CA ILE A 12 8.29 5.63 -4.81
C ILE A 12 9.73 6.11 -4.55
N GLY A 13 9.95 6.86 -3.47
CA GLY A 13 11.29 7.29 -3.04
C GLY A 13 12.14 6.13 -2.51
N ASN A 14 13.09 6.43 -1.64
CA ASN A 14 14.05 5.43 -1.12
C ASN A 14 13.40 4.19 -0.49
N VAL A 15 12.29 4.35 0.23
CA VAL A 15 11.58 3.24 0.89
C VAL A 15 10.61 2.55 -0.08
N GLY A 16 9.78 3.30 -0.80
CA GLY A 16 8.79 2.73 -1.71
C GLY A 16 9.40 1.90 -2.84
N SER A 17 10.44 2.41 -3.50
CA SER A 17 11.17 1.65 -4.54
C SER A 17 11.79 0.37 -3.99
N ALA A 18 12.38 0.43 -2.79
CA ALA A 18 12.94 -0.74 -2.12
C ALA A 18 11.85 -1.75 -1.72
N LEU A 19 10.66 -1.28 -1.32
CA LEU A 19 9.51 -2.15 -1.06
C LEU A 19 9.03 -2.85 -2.34
N ILE A 20 8.90 -2.14 -3.46
CA ILE A 20 8.54 -2.76 -4.75
C ILE A 20 9.52 -3.89 -5.07
N ASN A 21 10.82 -3.62 -5.00
CA ASN A 21 11.86 -4.61 -5.30
C ASN A 21 11.83 -5.80 -4.34
N LYS A 22 11.60 -5.56 -3.04
CA LYS A 22 11.42 -6.63 -2.04
C LYS A 22 10.20 -7.50 -2.38
N VAL A 23 9.05 -6.90 -2.66
CA VAL A 23 7.83 -7.63 -3.04
C VAL A 23 8.05 -8.45 -4.30
N LEU A 24 8.64 -7.87 -5.35
CA LEU A 24 8.91 -8.59 -6.60
C LEU A 24 9.85 -9.79 -6.40
N LYS A 25 10.86 -9.64 -5.54
CA LYS A 25 11.79 -10.73 -5.19
C LYS A 25 11.08 -11.88 -4.48
N GLU A 26 10.21 -11.58 -3.51
CA GLU A 26 9.56 -12.59 -2.66
C GLU A 26 8.25 -13.14 -3.24
N ARG A 27 7.66 -12.48 -4.26
CA ARG A 27 6.33 -12.78 -4.81
C ARG A 27 6.13 -14.25 -5.19
N LYS A 28 7.14 -14.87 -5.83
CA LYS A 28 7.06 -16.29 -6.24
C LYS A 28 6.97 -17.22 -5.03
N GLY A 29 7.74 -16.97 -3.98
CA GLY A 29 7.69 -17.75 -2.73
C GLY A 29 6.35 -17.61 -2.04
N LEU A 30 5.88 -16.37 -1.84
CA LEU A 30 4.57 -16.10 -1.24
C LEU A 30 3.40 -16.79 -1.97
N ALA A 31 3.46 -16.79 -3.31
CA ALA A 31 2.45 -17.41 -4.15
C ALA A 31 2.42 -18.94 -4.00
N LEU A 32 3.58 -19.57 -3.85
CA LEU A 32 3.71 -21.02 -3.71
C LEU A 32 3.33 -21.48 -2.30
N ASP A 33 3.93 -20.85 -1.29
CA ASP A 33 3.95 -21.31 0.10
C ASP A 33 2.73 -20.82 0.88
N ASN A 34 2.37 -19.54 0.74
CA ASN A 34 1.28 -18.91 1.51
C ASN A 34 -0.03 -18.79 0.71
N LYS A 35 0.01 -19.03 -0.62
CA LYS A 35 -1.07 -18.72 -1.57
C LYS A 35 -1.42 -17.23 -1.58
N ILE A 36 -0.42 -16.36 -1.47
CA ILE A 36 -0.58 -14.90 -1.48
C ILE A 36 0.06 -14.34 -2.77
N ASP A 37 -0.67 -13.50 -3.49
CA ASP A 37 -0.17 -12.78 -4.67
C ASP A 37 -0.22 -11.27 -4.42
N LEU A 38 0.93 -10.66 -4.14
CA LEU A 38 1.05 -9.20 -3.98
C LEU A 38 1.31 -8.54 -5.34
N ARG A 39 0.57 -7.48 -5.67
CA ARG A 39 0.79 -6.66 -6.86
C ARG A 39 0.61 -5.17 -6.56
N PHE A 40 1.13 -4.32 -7.45
CA PHE A 40 1.02 -2.87 -7.39
C PHE A 40 0.20 -2.35 -8.57
N PRO A 41 -1.14 -2.34 -8.49
CA PRO A 41 -1.98 -1.78 -9.56
C PRO A 41 -1.78 -0.27 -9.72
N VAL A 42 -1.35 0.41 -8.66
CA VAL A 42 -1.09 1.86 -8.66
C VAL A 42 0.15 2.15 -7.84
N ILE A 43 1.09 2.91 -8.42
CA ILE A 43 2.23 3.49 -7.71
C ILE A 43 2.28 4.99 -8.02
N THR A 44 2.66 5.80 -7.04
CA THR A 44 2.65 7.27 -7.18
C THR A 44 3.91 7.92 -6.63
N ASN A 45 4.21 9.11 -7.12
CA ASN A 45 5.07 10.08 -6.44
C ASN A 45 4.26 11.37 -6.13
N SER A 46 4.95 12.47 -5.82
CA SER A 46 4.33 13.76 -5.51
C SER A 46 3.55 14.41 -6.66
N SER A 47 3.72 13.94 -7.91
CA SER A 47 3.21 14.63 -9.10
C SER A 47 2.40 13.72 -10.02
N VAL A 48 2.75 12.44 -10.11
CA VAL A 48 2.15 11.51 -11.06
C VAL A 48 1.87 10.14 -10.44
N ALA A 49 0.88 9.45 -11.02
CA ALA A 49 0.55 8.06 -10.74
C ALA A 49 0.75 7.22 -12.01
N PHE A 50 1.23 5.99 -11.82
CA PHE A 50 1.21 4.96 -12.83
C PHE A 50 0.14 3.93 -12.49
N PHE A 51 -0.74 3.67 -13.46
CA PHE A 51 -1.82 2.70 -13.38
C PHE A 51 -1.43 1.45 -14.18
N GLU A 52 -1.13 0.36 -13.48
CA GLU A 52 -0.68 -0.88 -14.09
C GLU A 52 -1.84 -1.63 -14.73
N LYS A 53 -1.74 -1.87 -16.04
CA LYS A 53 -2.65 -2.75 -16.77
C LYS A 53 -2.23 -4.20 -16.58
N GLU A 54 -3.17 -5.04 -16.19
CA GLU A 54 -2.92 -6.47 -15.97
C GLU A 54 -2.42 -7.16 -17.26
N GLY A 55 -1.44 -8.04 -17.12
CA GLY A 55 -0.89 -8.83 -18.23
C GLY A 55 0.32 -8.22 -18.94
N VAL A 56 0.77 -7.02 -18.55
CA VAL A 56 2.01 -6.42 -19.06
C VAL A 56 3.20 -6.90 -18.22
N ASN A 57 4.36 -7.13 -18.84
CA ASN A 57 5.58 -7.44 -18.10
C ASN A 57 5.91 -6.27 -17.15
N PHE A 58 5.96 -6.55 -15.85
CA PHE A 58 6.08 -5.53 -14.83
C PHE A 58 7.52 -4.98 -14.75
N SER A 59 7.79 -3.91 -15.51
CA SER A 59 9.00 -3.10 -15.43
C SER A 59 8.65 -1.73 -14.85
N TRP A 60 8.44 -1.70 -13.52
CA TRP A 60 7.80 -0.56 -12.86
C TRP A 60 8.54 0.76 -13.06
N GLU A 61 9.88 0.76 -13.07
CA GLU A 61 10.68 1.98 -13.27
C GLU A 61 10.46 2.58 -14.65
N ALA A 62 10.65 1.78 -15.71
CA ALA A 62 10.46 2.22 -17.09
C ALA A 62 9.00 2.61 -17.36
N ASN A 63 8.06 1.80 -16.87
CA ASN A 63 6.64 2.05 -17.04
C ASN A 63 6.19 3.32 -16.31
N PHE A 64 6.71 3.58 -15.11
CA PHE A 64 6.39 4.80 -14.36
C PHE A 64 6.88 6.04 -15.09
N ILE A 65 8.12 6.01 -15.61
CA ILE A 65 8.69 7.12 -16.39
C ILE A 65 7.88 7.38 -17.66
N GLN A 66 7.47 6.31 -18.36
CA GLN A 66 6.81 6.43 -19.66
C GLN A 66 5.31 6.74 -19.57
N PHE A 67 4.62 6.18 -18.57
CA PHE A 67 3.15 6.18 -18.49
C PHE A 67 2.60 6.85 -17.23
N GLY A 68 3.47 7.45 -16.41
CA GLY A 68 3.04 8.26 -15.26
C GLY A 68 2.26 9.48 -15.74
N ILE A 69 1.06 9.67 -15.18
CA ILE A 69 0.19 10.82 -15.48
C ILE A 69 -0.14 11.60 -14.20
N PRO A 70 -0.35 12.93 -14.29
CA PRO A 70 -0.89 13.68 -13.15
C PRO A 70 -2.18 13.04 -12.65
N PHE A 71 -2.36 13.03 -11.33
CA PHE A 71 -3.49 12.35 -10.71
C PHE A 71 -4.03 13.13 -9.51
N LYS A 72 -5.27 12.85 -9.18
CA LYS A 72 -5.91 13.13 -7.90
C LYS A 72 -6.27 11.82 -7.21
N MET A 73 -6.52 11.85 -5.91
CA MET A 73 -6.90 10.65 -5.16
C MET A 73 -8.16 10.00 -5.75
N GLU A 74 -9.10 10.80 -6.23
CA GLU A 74 -10.33 10.33 -6.87
C GLU A 74 -10.06 9.50 -8.13
N ASP A 75 -9.02 9.84 -8.91
CA ASP A 75 -8.64 9.09 -10.11
C ASP A 75 -8.17 7.66 -9.73
N VAL A 76 -7.48 7.52 -8.59
CA VAL A 76 -7.05 6.23 -8.05
C VAL A 76 -8.23 5.38 -7.64
N VAL A 77 -9.17 5.95 -6.86
CA VAL A 77 -10.37 5.24 -6.42
C VAL A 77 -11.23 4.84 -7.61
N GLN A 78 -11.40 5.74 -8.58
CA GLN A 78 -12.17 5.48 -9.79
C GLN A 78 -11.54 4.36 -10.63
N TYR A 79 -10.23 4.38 -10.81
CA TYR A 79 -9.51 3.33 -11.53
C TYR A 79 -9.74 1.95 -10.91
N LEU A 80 -9.58 1.83 -9.59
CA LEU A 80 -9.73 0.56 -8.87
C LEU A 80 -11.17 0.04 -8.96
N HIS A 81 -12.15 0.93 -8.79
CA HIS A 81 -13.56 0.59 -8.92
C HIS A 81 -13.91 0.13 -10.35
N ALA A 82 -13.48 0.90 -11.37
CA ALA A 82 -13.76 0.59 -12.78
C ALA A 82 -13.15 -0.74 -13.25
N ASN A 83 -12.10 -1.21 -12.59
CA ASN A 83 -11.44 -2.48 -12.89
C ASN A 83 -11.77 -3.59 -11.87
N ASN A 84 -12.77 -3.38 -11.00
CA ASN A 84 -13.18 -4.33 -9.96
C ASN A 84 -12.02 -4.82 -9.08
N ILE A 85 -11.06 -3.95 -8.78
CA ILE A 85 -9.88 -4.26 -7.97
C ILE A 85 -10.25 -4.15 -6.49
N SER A 86 -10.26 -5.27 -5.78
CA SER A 86 -10.54 -5.38 -4.34
C SER A 86 -9.28 -5.77 -3.55
N ASN A 87 -9.41 -6.11 -2.25
CA ASN A 87 -8.29 -6.47 -1.37
C ASN A 87 -7.20 -5.40 -1.34
N LEU A 88 -7.62 -4.16 -1.06
CA LEU A 88 -6.81 -2.97 -1.21
C LEU A 88 -5.97 -2.70 0.05
N ILE A 89 -4.72 -2.33 -0.16
CA ILE A 89 -3.85 -1.76 0.86
C ILE A 89 -3.24 -0.46 0.33
N ALA A 90 -3.52 0.66 0.99
CA ALA A 90 -2.82 1.91 0.78
C ALA A 90 -1.52 1.90 1.60
N VAL A 91 -0.38 1.97 0.92
CA VAL A 91 0.92 2.09 1.58
C VAL A 91 1.41 3.53 1.45
N ASP A 92 1.49 4.25 2.56
CA ASP A 92 2.09 5.58 2.61
C ASP A 92 3.57 5.50 2.96
N ALA A 93 4.41 5.55 1.93
CA ALA A 93 5.86 5.71 2.01
C ALA A 93 6.31 7.10 1.51
N SER A 94 5.39 8.07 1.50
CA SER A 94 5.62 9.44 1.07
C SER A 94 6.13 10.33 2.21
N GLY A 95 6.48 11.57 1.86
CA GLY A 95 6.69 12.65 2.83
C GLY A 95 5.60 13.72 2.72
N ASP A 96 4.41 13.36 2.23
CA ASP A 96 3.29 14.28 2.03
C ASP A 96 2.49 14.44 3.34
N ASP A 97 2.29 15.68 3.78
CA ASP A 97 1.53 16.00 4.99
C ASP A 97 0.02 15.97 4.78
N SER A 98 -0.43 16.01 3.53
CA SER A 98 -1.85 16.02 3.19
C SER A 98 -2.45 14.62 3.13
N LEU A 99 -1.66 13.61 2.73
CA LEU A 99 -2.13 12.23 2.58
C LEU A 99 -2.68 11.60 3.89
N PRO A 100 -2.09 11.85 5.08
CA PRO A 100 -2.67 11.36 6.34
C PRO A 100 -4.09 11.83 6.61
N LEU A 101 -4.49 12.99 6.09
CA LEU A 101 -5.85 13.53 6.22
C LEU A 101 -6.89 12.71 5.43
N ASP A 102 -6.44 11.95 4.44
CA ASP A 102 -7.29 11.11 3.61
C ASP A 102 -7.38 9.64 4.10
N TYR A 103 -6.64 9.26 5.15
CA TYR A 103 -6.66 7.89 5.68
C TYR A 103 -8.07 7.39 6.00
N THR A 104 -8.88 8.20 6.67
CA THR A 104 -10.26 7.83 7.00
C THR A 104 -11.13 7.67 5.74
N LYS A 105 -10.87 8.43 4.66
CA LYS A 105 -11.59 8.27 3.38
C LYS A 105 -11.17 6.99 2.66
N LEU A 106 -9.87 6.66 2.69
CA LEU A 106 -9.34 5.41 2.15
C LEU A 106 -9.94 4.20 2.88
N LEU A 107 -9.99 4.23 4.22
CA LEU A 107 -10.63 3.19 5.02
C LEU A 107 -12.10 3.01 4.66
N LYS A 108 -12.86 4.10 4.53
CA LYS A 108 -14.26 4.05 4.07
C LYS A 108 -14.42 3.49 2.66
N SER A 109 -13.38 3.60 1.83
CA SER A 109 -13.33 3.06 0.47
C SER A 109 -12.83 1.60 0.43
N GLY A 110 -12.62 0.96 1.57
CA GLY A 110 -12.25 -0.46 1.67
C GLY A 110 -10.74 -0.74 1.69
N PHE A 111 -9.90 0.29 1.87
CA PHE A 111 -8.45 0.12 1.94
C PHE A 111 -8.00 -0.17 3.36
N ASN A 112 -7.15 -1.17 3.56
CA ASN A 112 -6.26 -1.14 4.72
C ASN A 112 -5.23 -0.01 4.54
N VAL A 113 -4.72 0.56 5.64
CA VAL A 113 -3.72 1.62 5.59
C VAL A 113 -2.44 1.16 6.30
N VAL A 114 -1.30 1.29 5.63
CA VAL A 114 0.02 1.02 6.23
C VAL A 114 0.92 2.21 5.95
N SER A 115 1.41 2.88 7.00
CA SER A 115 2.13 4.15 6.87
C SER A 115 3.50 4.08 7.52
N VAL A 116 4.53 4.46 6.77
CA VAL A 116 5.87 4.81 7.28
C VAL A 116 6.20 6.30 7.12
N ASN A 117 5.24 7.08 6.61
CA ASN A 117 5.34 8.52 6.53
C ASN A 117 5.64 9.10 7.91
N LYS A 118 6.79 9.78 8.04
CA LYS A 118 7.27 10.34 9.30
C LYS A 118 6.33 11.41 9.87
N ASN A 119 5.64 12.11 8.99
CA ASN A 119 4.73 13.17 9.39
C ASN A 119 3.46 12.54 9.97
N ALA A 120 2.96 11.44 9.38
CA ALA A 120 1.87 10.66 9.96
C ALA A 120 2.28 9.97 11.29
N THR A 121 3.46 9.36 11.35
CA THR A 121 3.89 8.61 12.55
C THR A 121 4.26 9.50 13.72
N GLY A 122 4.73 10.72 13.43
CA GLY A 122 5.02 11.78 14.40
C GLY A 122 3.77 12.49 14.95
N LEU A 123 2.58 12.29 14.36
CA LEU A 123 1.34 12.83 14.90
C LEU A 123 1.03 12.25 16.29
N PRO A 124 0.22 12.97 17.10
CA PRO A 124 -0.20 12.53 18.43
C PRO A 124 -0.82 11.13 18.41
N ALA A 125 -0.72 10.43 19.54
CA ALA A 125 -1.32 9.10 19.69
C ALA A 125 -2.83 9.11 19.36
N SER A 126 -3.54 10.17 19.75
CA SER A 126 -4.97 10.33 19.46
C SER A 126 -5.32 10.24 17.97
N PHE A 127 -4.51 10.81 17.09
CA PHE A 127 -4.72 10.70 15.64
C PHE A 127 -4.61 9.24 15.17
N LYS A 128 -3.56 8.54 15.61
CA LYS A 128 -3.33 7.14 15.22
C LYS A 128 -4.42 6.23 15.78
N ASP A 129 -4.87 6.49 16.99
CA ASP A 129 -5.94 5.74 17.65
C ASP A 129 -7.28 5.95 16.96
N GLU A 130 -7.58 7.18 16.51
CA GLU A 130 -8.78 7.48 15.72
C GLU A 130 -8.78 6.73 14.39
N VAL A 131 -7.67 6.76 13.64
CA VAL A 131 -7.55 6.05 12.35
C VAL A 131 -7.67 4.53 12.56
N LYS A 132 -7.06 3.98 13.61
CA LYS A 132 -7.19 2.55 13.96
C LYS A 132 -8.61 2.17 14.34
N LEU A 133 -9.30 3.01 15.10
CA LEU A 133 -10.70 2.79 15.45
C LEU A 133 -11.57 2.80 14.19
N ALA A 134 -11.37 3.78 13.31
CA ALA A 134 -12.07 3.84 12.02
C ALA A 134 -11.83 2.59 11.18
N ALA A 135 -10.59 2.08 11.14
CA ALA A 135 -10.26 0.84 10.44
C ALA A 135 -11.01 -0.36 11.02
N SER A 136 -10.99 -0.51 12.35
CA SER A 136 -11.64 -1.63 13.05
C SER A 136 -13.15 -1.65 12.82
N VAL A 137 -13.82 -0.49 12.79
CA VAL A 137 -15.26 -0.37 12.46
C VAL A 137 -15.58 -0.94 11.07
N HIS A 138 -14.64 -0.88 10.14
CA HIS A 138 -14.79 -1.42 8.79
C HIS A 138 -14.20 -2.83 8.60
N GLY A 139 -13.69 -3.47 9.67
CA GLY A 139 -13.00 -4.76 9.57
C GLY A 139 -11.67 -4.68 8.82
N LEU A 140 -11.03 -3.50 8.83
CA LEU A 140 -9.77 -3.19 8.16
C LEU A 140 -8.67 -2.92 9.18
N GLU A 141 -7.44 -2.87 8.70
CA GLU A 141 -6.24 -2.60 9.49
C GLU A 141 -5.66 -1.21 9.19
N ALA A 142 -5.17 -0.54 10.23
CA ALA A 142 -4.38 0.68 10.11
C ALA A 142 -3.08 0.55 10.92
N LEU A 143 -1.95 0.47 10.21
CA LEU A 143 -0.64 0.22 10.80
C LEU A 143 0.28 1.43 10.58
N PHE A 144 0.87 1.92 11.66
CA PHE A 144 1.83 3.02 11.65
C PHE A 144 3.19 2.46 12.06
N LEU A 145 4.10 2.40 11.09
CA LEU A 145 5.38 1.71 11.19
C LEU A 145 6.53 2.71 11.12
N GLY A 146 7.66 2.36 11.73
CA GLY A 146 8.85 3.19 11.74
C GLY A 146 9.11 3.83 13.11
N ALA A 147 10.31 3.61 13.62
CA ALA A 147 10.85 4.25 14.80
C ALA A 147 11.98 5.23 14.40
N PRO A 148 12.31 6.24 15.24
CA PRO A 148 13.33 7.25 14.91
C PRO A 148 14.70 6.70 14.50
N LYS A 149 15.05 5.48 14.91
CA LYS A 149 16.34 4.83 14.65
C LYS A 149 16.30 3.73 13.60
N ASP A 150 15.13 3.43 13.02
CA ASP A 150 15.03 2.35 12.05
C ASP A 150 15.84 2.69 10.77
N SER A 151 16.64 1.73 10.33
CA SER A 151 17.29 1.77 9.03
C SER A 151 16.28 1.56 7.90
N ARG A 152 16.66 1.95 6.68
CA ARG A 152 15.84 1.69 5.48
C ARG A 152 15.46 0.21 5.34
N GLY A 153 16.40 -0.69 5.61
CA GLY A 153 16.17 -2.14 5.50
C GLY A 153 15.12 -2.63 6.48
N GLU A 154 15.17 -2.17 7.73
CA GLU A 154 14.18 -2.50 8.76
C GLU A 154 12.79 -1.96 8.42
N ILE A 155 12.70 -0.72 7.92
CA ILE A 155 11.42 -0.14 7.49
C ILE A 155 10.80 -0.96 6.34
N VAL A 156 11.59 -1.30 5.33
CA VAL A 156 11.13 -2.11 4.19
C VAL A 156 10.70 -3.51 4.64
N GLN A 157 11.42 -4.11 5.57
CA GLN A 157 11.07 -5.42 6.11
C GLN A 157 9.75 -5.36 6.90
N LYS A 158 9.57 -4.37 7.79
CA LYS A 158 8.32 -4.15 8.54
C LYS A 158 7.13 -3.91 7.60
N LEU A 159 7.32 -3.12 6.55
CA LEU A 159 6.30 -2.91 5.53
C LEU A 159 5.91 -4.22 4.85
N PHE A 160 6.89 -5.00 4.41
CA PHE A 160 6.65 -6.29 3.76
C PHE A 160 5.90 -7.26 4.68
N GLU A 161 6.32 -7.38 5.94
CA GLU A 161 5.66 -8.22 6.94
C GLU A 161 4.21 -7.79 7.19
N ALA A 162 3.96 -6.48 7.31
CA ALA A 162 2.60 -5.95 7.48
C ALA A 162 1.69 -6.29 6.28
N LEU A 163 2.20 -6.20 5.06
CA LEU A 163 1.46 -6.59 3.86
C LEU A 163 1.08 -8.08 3.89
N VAL A 164 2.01 -8.94 4.30
CA VAL A 164 1.78 -10.39 4.41
C VAL A 164 0.78 -10.70 5.53
N GLU A 165 0.89 -10.05 6.69
CA GLU A 165 -0.02 -10.26 7.82
C GLU A 165 -1.48 -9.89 7.46
N ILE A 166 -1.68 -8.72 6.83
CA ILE A 166 -3.01 -8.29 6.36
C ILE A 166 -3.56 -9.30 5.34
N ALA A 167 -2.72 -9.77 4.42
CA ALA A 167 -3.09 -10.75 3.40
C ALA A 167 -3.54 -12.09 4.02
N GLU A 168 -2.84 -12.54 5.06
CA GLU A 168 -3.18 -13.77 5.78
C GLU A 168 -4.49 -13.64 6.57
N LYS A 169 -4.73 -12.48 7.20
CA LYS A 169 -5.99 -12.18 7.89
C LYS A 169 -7.17 -12.19 6.91
N GLN A 170 -7.06 -11.50 5.77
CA GLN A 170 -8.11 -11.47 4.75
C GLN A 170 -8.42 -12.86 4.19
N LYS A 171 -7.38 -13.69 3.99
CA LYS A 171 -7.56 -15.08 3.55
C LYS A 171 -8.36 -15.91 4.56
N LYS A 172 -8.15 -15.72 5.87
CA LYS A 172 -8.90 -16.43 6.92
C LYS A 172 -10.36 -16.02 7.00
N ILE A 173 -10.69 -14.77 6.70
CA ILE A 173 -12.07 -14.25 6.68
C ILE A 173 -12.84 -14.79 5.46
N ALA A 174 -12.16 -15.01 4.35
CA ALA A 174 -12.74 -15.50 3.09
C ALA A 174 -12.86 -17.03 2.99
N ALA A 175 -12.36 -17.77 3.99
CA ALA A 175 -12.35 -19.25 4.04
C ALA A 175 -13.54 -19.76 4.86
#